data_AF-A0A3D0PDQ8-F1
#
_entry.id   AF-A0A3D0PDQ8-F1
#
_cell.length_a   1.000
_cell.length_b   1.000
_cell.length_c   1.000
_cell.angle_alpha   90.00
_cell.angle_beta   90.00
_cell.angle_gamma   90.00
#
_symmetry.space_group_name_H-M   'P 1'
#
loop_
_entity.id
_entity.type
_entity.pdbx_description
1 polymer ?
#
loop_
_entity_poly.entity_id
_entity_poly.type
_entity_poly.pdbx_seq_one_letter_code
_entity_poly.pdbx_strand_id
1 'polypeptide(L)'
;MRTILPSGKQPWSRWHHRLHQLLLDDPSLLPQGSGLLIAISGGQDSLALTRLLLDLREQHHWQLQLWHGNHNWREDAAANAQHLQQLAAQWGLPLTVDCAEPAPKSEAAARQWRYERLQRQAETSSCPLVLTGHTATDRAETLLFHLIRGA
;
A
#
# COMPACT_ATOMS: atom_id res chain seq x y z
N MET A 1 -24.45 -16.68 -2.27
CA MET A 1 -24.05 -16.68 -3.70
C MET A 1 -22.61 -17.13 -3.78
N ARG A 2 -22.31 -18.22 -4.51
CA ARG A 2 -20.94 -18.72 -4.70
C ARG A 2 -20.33 -17.99 -5.90
N THR A 3 -19.42 -17.06 -5.65
CA THR A 3 -18.59 -16.45 -6.69
C THR A 3 -17.60 -17.51 -7.17
N ILE A 4 -17.69 -17.90 -8.44
CA ILE A 4 -16.76 -18.82 -9.09
C ILE A 4 -15.46 -18.04 -9.33
N LEU A 5 -14.41 -18.32 -8.57
CA LEU A 5 -13.07 -17.75 -8.80
C LEU A 5 -12.38 -18.52 -9.95
N PRO A 6 -11.60 -17.85 -10.81
CA PRO A 6 -10.76 -18.53 -11.80
C PRO A 6 -9.79 -19.49 -11.11
N SER A 7 -9.57 -20.65 -11.71
CA SER A 7 -8.77 -21.75 -11.16
C SER A 7 -7.37 -21.30 -10.74
N GLY A 8 -7.02 -21.51 -9.47
CA GLY A 8 -5.67 -21.31 -8.92
C GLY A 8 -5.56 -20.26 -7.80
N LYS A 9 -6.60 -19.48 -7.53
CA LYS A 9 -6.61 -18.50 -6.42
C LYS A 9 -7.16 -19.09 -5.14
N GLN A 10 -6.46 -18.85 -4.03
CA GLN A 10 -6.95 -19.16 -2.68
C GLN A 10 -8.36 -18.55 -2.50
N PRO A 11 -9.27 -19.23 -1.78
CA PRO A 11 -10.58 -18.68 -1.52
C PRO A 11 -10.45 -17.36 -0.73
N TRP A 12 -11.29 -16.40 -1.09
CA TRP A 12 -11.33 -15.10 -0.42
C TRP A 12 -11.57 -15.24 1.08
N SER A 13 -10.71 -14.57 1.86
CA SER A 13 -10.94 -14.42 3.29
C SER A 13 -12.09 -13.44 3.57
N ARG A 14 -12.59 -13.42 4.81
CA ARG A 14 -13.59 -12.43 5.25
C ARG A 14 -13.17 -10.98 4.99
N TRP A 15 -11.85 -10.70 4.97
CA TRP A 15 -11.30 -9.38 4.71
C TRP A 15 -11.40 -8.99 3.24
N HIS A 16 -11.23 -9.95 2.32
CA HIS A 16 -11.47 -9.73 0.89
C HIS A 16 -12.94 -9.39 0.66
N HIS A 17 -13.86 -10.17 1.22
CA HIS A 17 -15.29 -9.91 1.11
C HIS A 17 -15.67 -8.54 1.68
N ARG A 18 -15.15 -8.19 2.86
CA ARG A 18 -15.45 -6.90 3.48
C ARG A 18 -14.93 -5.71 2.66
N LEU A 19 -13.68 -5.76 2.20
CA LEU A 19 -13.12 -4.70 1.36
C LEU A 19 -13.88 -4.62 0.03
N HIS A 20 -14.14 -5.76 -0.61
CA HIS A 20 -14.88 -5.77 -1.87
C HIS A 20 -16.29 -5.18 -1.72
N GLN A 21 -17.05 -5.53 -0.67
CA GLN A 21 -18.37 -4.94 -0.43
C GLN A 21 -18.29 -3.45 -0.15
N LEU A 22 -17.35 -3.00 0.68
CA LEU A 22 -17.14 -1.58 0.96
C LEU A 22 -16.88 -0.75 -0.32
N LEU A 23 -16.16 -1.33 -1.28
CA LEU A 23 -15.89 -0.69 -2.58
C LEU A 23 -17.06 -0.77 -3.56
N LEU A 24 -17.97 -1.73 -3.40
CA LEU A 24 -19.22 -1.76 -4.15
C LEU A 24 -20.22 -0.72 -3.61
N ASP A 25 -20.25 -0.54 -2.30
CA ASP A 25 -21.11 0.44 -1.63
C ASP A 25 -20.65 1.88 -1.92
N ASP A 26 -19.33 2.11 -1.94
CA ASP A 26 -18.74 3.39 -2.30
C ASP A 26 -17.54 3.23 -3.26
N PRO A 27 -17.83 3.16 -4.58
CA PRO A 27 -16.79 3.06 -5.60
C PRO A 27 -15.85 4.26 -5.67
N SER A 28 -16.21 5.40 -5.06
CA SER A 28 -15.37 6.60 -5.07
C SER A 28 -14.12 6.45 -4.21
N LEU A 29 -14.12 5.51 -3.25
CA LEU A 29 -12.99 5.23 -2.37
C LEU A 29 -11.78 4.68 -3.13
N LEU A 30 -12.01 3.74 -4.04
CA LEU A 30 -11.02 3.21 -4.99
C LEU A 30 -11.70 2.92 -6.32
N PRO A 31 -11.73 3.90 -7.24
CA PRO A 31 -12.35 3.73 -8.55
C PRO A 31 -11.78 2.53 -9.31
N GLN A 32 -12.63 1.83 -10.06
CA GLN A 32 -12.16 0.78 -10.95
C GLN A 32 -11.24 1.34 -12.03
N GLY A 33 -10.25 0.56 -12.47
CA GLY A 33 -9.30 0.98 -13.50
C GLY A 33 -8.23 1.96 -13.03
N SER A 34 -8.25 2.41 -11.77
CA SER A 34 -7.28 3.38 -11.27
C SER A 34 -5.90 2.79 -11.02
N GLY A 35 -4.87 3.63 -11.09
CA GLY A 35 -3.54 3.32 -10.56
C GLY A 35 -3.43 3.65 -9.07
N LEU A 36 -2.96 2.70 -8.29
CA LEU A 36 -2.85 2.76 -6.83
C LEU A 36 -1.38 2.71 -6.41
N LEU A 37 -0.92 3.75 -5.72
CA LEU A 37 0.41 3.84 -5.12
C LEU A 37 0.34 3.48 -3.65
N ILE A 38 0.88 2.33 -3.27
CA ILE A 38 0.78 1.78 -1.92
C ILE A 38 2.09 2.02 -1.17
N ALA A 39 2.03 2.83 -0.11
CA ALA A 39 3.13 3.04 0.81
C ALA A 39 3.30 1.82 1.73
N ILE A 40 4.41 1.11 1.59
CA ILE A 40 4.73 -0.13 2.31
C ILE A 40 5.87 0.11 3.31
N SER A 41 5.66 -0.26 4.58
CA SER A 41 6.67 -0.12 5.63
C SER A 41 7.43 -1.43 5.92
N GLY A 42 6.84 -2.57 5.54
CA GLY A 42 7.28 -3.90 5.96
C GLY A 42 6.54 -4.43 7.18
N GLY A 43 5.72 -3.60 7.84
CA GLY A 43 4.84 -4.04 8.92
C GLY A 43 3.65 -4.87 8.43
N GLN A 44 3.17 -5.79 9.26
CA GLN A 44 2.09 -6.75 8.95
C GLN A 44 0.85 -6.10 8.33
N ASP A 45 0.48 -4.89 8.77
CA ASP A 45 -0.72 -4.20 8.31
C ASP A 45 -0.55 -3.69 6.87
N SER A 46 0.60 -3.11 6.54
CA SER A 46 0.92 -2.70 5.17
C SER A 46 1.05 -3.90 4.22
N LEU A 47 1.61 -5.01 4.69
CA LEU A 47 1.71 -6.25 3.91
C LEU A 47 0.34 -6.87 3.65
N ALA A 48 -0.53 -6.90 4.67
CA ALA A 48 -1.88 -7.43 4.55
C ALA A 48 -2.75 -6.58 3.61
N LEU A 49 -2.67 -5.25 3.71
CA LEU A 49 -3.36 -4.35 2.78
C LEU A 49 -2.91 -4.57 1.34
N THR A 50 -1.60 -4.58 1.09
CA THR A 50 -1.05 -4.83 -0.25
C THR A 50 -1.52 -6.16 -0.79
N ARG A 51 -1.56 -7.22 0.04
CA ARG A 51 -2.02 -8.53 -0.39
C ARG A 51 -3.50 -8.53 -0.77
N LEU A 52 -4.36 -7.89 0.03
CA LEU A 52 -5.80 -7.77 -0.28
C LEU A 52 -6.02 -7.05 -1.61
N LEU A 53 -5.32 -5.93 -1.84
CA LEU A 53 -5.41 -5.16 -3.08
C LEU A 53 -4.89 -5.97 -4.28
N LEU A 54 -3.77 -6.69 -4.11
CA LEU A 54 -3.20 -7.57 -5.13
C LEU A 54 -4.19 -8.68 -5.54
N ASP A 55 -4.84 -9.32 -4.57
CA ASP A 55 -5.81 -10.39 -4.83
C ASP A 55 -7.09 -9.87 -5.50
N LEU A 56 -7.47 -8.60 -5.23
CA LEU A 56 -8.64 -7.92 -5.80
C LEU A 56 -8.37 -7.20 -7.13
N ARG A 57 -7.10 -6.97 -7.50
CA ARG A 57 -6.71 -6.10 -8.63
C ARG A 57 -7.36 -6.46 -9.96
N GLU A 58 -7.53 -7.75 -10.24
CA GLU A 58 -8.07 -8.22 -11.53
C GLU A 58 -9.56 -7.91 -11.66
N GLN A 59 -10.31 -7.96 -10.55
CA GLN A 59 -11.73 -7.69 -10.57
C GLN A 59 -12.06 -6.20 -10.65
N HIS A 60 -11.18 -5.36 -10.10
CA HIS A 60 -11.33 -3.91 -10.15
C HIS A 60 -10.46 -3.24 -11.21
N HIS A 61 -9.73 -4.04 -12.00
CA HIS A 61 -8.82 -3.58 -13.06
C HIS A 61 -7.75 -2.58 -12.60
N TRP A 62 -7.26 -2.70 -11.36
CA TRP A 62 -6.27 -1.76 -10.82
C TRP A 62 -4.86 -2.02 -11.35
N GLN A 63 -4.12 -0.93 -11.53
CA GLN A 63 -2.67 -0.95 -11.59
C GLN A 63 -2.13 -0.70 -10.18
N LEU A 64 -1.18 -1.52 -9.72
CA LEU A 64 -0.63 -1.39 -8.38
C LEU A 64 0.87 -1.09 -8.47
N GLN A 65 1.32 -0.09 -7.73
CA GLN A 65 2.73 0.22 -7.53
C GLN A 65 3.01 0.34 -6.03
N LEU A 66 4.16 -0.14 -5.59
CA LEU A 66 4.61 -0.02 -4.21
C LEU A 66 5.62 1.12 -4.09
N TRP A 67 5.61 1.78 -2.94
CA TRP A 67 6.63 2.75 -2.55
C TRP A 67 7.09 2.52 -1.11
N HIS A 68 8.40 2.55 -0.89
CA HIS A 68 9.01 2.46 0.43
C HIS A 68 9.91 3.68 0.68
N GLY A 69 9.61 4.43 1.74
CA GLY A 69 10.45 5.54 2.21
C GLY A 69 11.40 5.12 3.33
N ASN A 70 12.67 4.92 3.00
CA ASN A 70 13.72 4.65 3.96
C ASN A 70 14.35 5.98 4.46
N HIS A 71 14.11 6.32 5.73
CA HIS A 71 14.64 7.52 6.37
C HIS A 71 15.93 7.30 7.18
N ASN A 72 16.56 6.12 7.04
CA ASN A 72 17.90 5.77 7.56
C ASN A 72 18.09 5.93 9.08
N TRP A 73 17.04 5.68 9.88
CA TRP A 73 17.14 5.74 11.35
C TRP A 73 17.42 4.42 12.03
N ARG A 74 17.12 3.32 11.35
CA ARG A 74 17.34 1.98 11.89
C ARG A 74 18.56 1.37 11.22
N GLU A 75 19.34 0.64 11.99
CA GLU A 75 20.51 -0.10 11.48
C GLU A 75 20.12 -1.16 10.45
N ASP A 76 18.90 -1.71 10.57
CA ASP A 76 18.34 -2.71 9.65
C ASP A 76 17.60 -2.11 8.44
N ALA A 77 17.66 -0.79 8.23
CA ALA A 77 16.90 -0.12 7.18
C ALA A 77 17.22 -0.64 5.76
N ALA A 78 18.50 -0.90 5.47
CA ALA A 78 18.93 -1.49 4.20
C ALA A 78 18.41 -2.93 4.03
N ALA A 79 18.45 -3.74 5.10
CA ALA A 79 17.94 -5.11 5.08
C ALA A 79 16.41 -5.14 4.87
N ASN A 80 15.68 -4.21 5.50
CA ASN A 80 14.24 -4.06 5.29
C ASN A 80 13.90 -3.68 3.85
N ALA A 81 14.62 -2.70 3.27
CA ALA A 81 14.44 -2.31 1.88
C ALA A 81 14.69 -3.49 0.92
N GLN A 82 15.76 -4.26 1.15
CA GLN A 82 16.06 -5.46 0.36
C GLN A 82 14.98 -6.53 0.51
N HIS A 83 14.48 -6.77 1.72
CA HIS A 83 13.37 -7.71 1.95
C HIS A 83 12.11 -7.28 1.18
N LEU A 84 11.77 -6.00 1.21
CA LEU A 84 10.63 -5.46 0.48
C LEU A 84 10.78 -5.56 -1.03
N GLN A 85 11.99 -5.36 -1.57
CA GLN A 85 12.29 -5.57 -2.99
C GLN A 85 12.07 -7.03 -3.41
N GLN A 86 12.55 -7.98 -2.61
CA GLN A 86 12.33 -9.40 -2.87
C GLN A 86 10.84 -9.76 -2.82
N LEU A 87 10.11 -9.23 -1.84
CA LEU A 87 8.68 -9.49 -1.69
C LEU A 87 7.86 -8.88 -2.84
N ALA A 88 8.18 -7.65 -3.24
CA ALA A 88 7.55 -6.99 -4.39
C ALA A 88 7.78 -7.78 -5.69
N ALA A 89 9.01 -8.28 -5.90
CA ALA A 89 9.32 -9.14 -7.03
C ALA A 89 8.51 -10.45 -7.01
N GLN A 90 8.37 -11.10 -5.85
CA GLN A 90 7.52 -12.30 -5.69
C GLN A 90 6.05 -12.02 -5.98
N TRP A 91 5.56 -10.82 -5.67
CA TRP A 91 4.20 -10.39 -5.97
C TRP A 91 4.00 -9.87 -7.39
N GLY A 92 5.08 -9.75 -8.17
CA GLY A 92 5.04 -9.16 -9.51
C GLY A 92 4.58 -7.70 -9.48
N LEU A 93 5.00 -6.94 -8.46
CA LEU A 93 4.69 -5.52 -8.30
C LEU A 93 5.94 -4.67 -8.42
N PRO A 94 5.89 -3.53 -9.13
CA PRO A 94 6.99 -2.56 -9.11
C PRO A 94 7.09 -1.92 -7.73
N LEU A 95 8.33 -1.78 -7.22
CA LEU A 95 8.63 -1.10 -5.97
C LEU A 95 9.64 0.02 -6.22
N THR A 96 9.27 1.25 -5.86
CA THR A 96 10.23 2.36 -5.72
C THR A 96 10.70 2.43 -4.28
N VAL A 97 12.02 2.58 -4.08
CA VAL A 97 12.61 2.85 -2.76
C VAL A 97 13.29 4.20 -2.79
N ASP A 98 12.82 5.12 -1.96
CA ASP A 98 13.49 6.40 -1.71
C ASP A 98 14.30 6.31 -0.42
N CYS A 99 15.53 6.82 -0.45
CA CYS A 99 16.39 6.93 0.72
C CYS A 99 16.59 8.39 1.10
N ALA A 100 16.46 8.72 2.38
CA ALA A 100 16.71 10.06 2.88
C ALA A 100 18.21 10.31 3.04
N GLU A 101 18.72 11.32 2.34
CA GLU A 101 20.11 11.74 2.40
C GLU A 101 20.18 13.29 2.45
N PRO A 102 20.62 13.89 3.58
CA PRO A 102 20.94 13.26 4.86
C PRO A 102 19.69 12.71 5.59
N ALA A 103 19.91 11.84 6.58
CA ALA A 103 18.84 11.34 7.43
C ALA A 103 18.15 12.52 8.17
N PRO A 104 16.81 12.56 8.24
CA PRO A 104 16.07 13.58 8.98
C PRO A 104 16.45 13.55 10.46
N LYS A 105 16.40 14.69 11.16
CA LYS A 105 16.84 14.79 12.56
C LYS A 105 15.71 14.69 13.59
N SER A 106 14.45 14.60 13.14
CA SER A 106 13.27 14.50 14.00
C SER A 106 12.15 13.73 13.31
N GLU A 107 11.18 13.25 14.09
CA GLU A 107 10.09 12.41 13.57
C GLU A 107 9.19 13.22 12.64
N ALA A 108 8.97 14.48 13.00
CA ALA A 108 8.29 15.45 12.15
C ALA A 108 9.03 15.66 10.81
N ALA A 109 10.36 15.76 10.82
CA ALA A 109 11.14 15.91 9.59
C ALA A 109 11.12 14.63 8.73
N ALA A 110 11.21 13.45 9.35
CA ALA A 110 11.08 12.18 8.63
C ALA A 110 9.69 12.01 8.02
N ARG A 111 8.65 12.41 8.75
CA ARG A 111 7.28 12.44 8.26
C ARG A 111 7.12 13.38 7.06
N GLN A 112 7.57 14.63 7.19
CA GLN A 112 7.52 15.61 6.11
C GLN A 112 8.23 15.09 4.85
N TRP A 113 9.44 14.56 5.02
CA TRP A 113 10.18 13.95 3.92
C TRP A 113 9.42 12.79 3.26
N ARG A 114 8.78 11.89 4.05
CA ARG A 114 7.98 10.79 3.50
C ARG A 114 6.85 11.30 2.61
N TYR A 115 6.12 12.31 3.07
CA TYR A 115 5.00 12.88 2.31
C TYR A 115 5.44 13.59 1.04
N GLU A 116 6.51 14.38 1.09
CA GLU A 116 7.05 15.04 -0.10
C GLU A 116 7.48 14.03 -1.16
N ARG A 117 8.10 12.93 -0.74
CA ARG A 117 8.52 11.85 -1.65
C ARG A 117 7.33 11.10 -2.23
N LEU A 118 6.36 10.75 -1.38
CA LEU A 118 5.16 10.04 -1.79
C LEU A 118 4.31 10.87 -2.75
N GLN A 119 4.15 12.16 -2.49
CA GLN A 119 3.47 13.11 -3.38
C GLN A 119 4.17 13.18 -4.74
N ARG A 120 5.49 13.37 -4.77
CA ARG A 120 6.24 13.37 -6.04
C ARG A 120 6.10 12.07 -6.81
N GLN A 121 6.07 10.93 -6.12
CA GLN A 121 5.86 9.64 -6.76
C GLN A 121 4.45 9.49 -7.32
N ALA A 122 3.44 10.03 -6.64
CA ALA A 122 2.06 10.03 -7.13
C ALA A 122 1.91 10.95 -8.36
N GLU A 123 2.56 12.11 -8.37
CA GLU A 123 2.55 13.07 -9.49
C GLU A 123 3.27 12.55 -10.75
N THR A 124 4.30 11.72 -10.57
CA THR A 124 5.15 11.23 -11.67
C THR A 124 4.81 9.83 -12.16
N SER A 125 3.94 9.10 -11.44
CA SER A 125 3.50 7.75 -11.82
C SER A 125 2.11 7.76 -12.47
N SER A 126 1.73 6.62 -13.06
CA SER A 126 0.34 6.37 -13.48
C SER A 126 -0.59 6.05 -12.29
N CYS A 127 -0.09 6.17 -11.06
CA CYS A 127 -0.77 5.77 -9.83
C CYS A 127 -0.99 6.98 -8.89
N PRO A 128 -1.98 7.84 -9.17
CA PRO A 128 -2.21 9.06 -8.41
C PRO A 128 -2.86 8.81 -7.03
N LEU A 129 -3.51 7.66 -6.84
CA LEU A 129 -4.21 7.35 -5.59
C LEU A 129 -3.24 6.72 -4.59
N VAL A 130 -2.92 7.47 -3.55
CA VAL A 130 -2.00 7.05 -2.49
C VAL A 130 -2.73 6.28 -1.40
N LEU A 131 -2.22 5.10 -1.07
CA LEU A 131 -2.72 4.23 0.00
C LEU A 131 -1.63 4.01 1.05
N THR A 132 -1.97 4.24 2.31
CA THR A 132 -1.04 4.00 3.42
C THR A 132 -1.65 3.02 4.43
N GLY A 133 -0.80 2.18 5.04
CA GLY A 133 -1.22 1.13 5.98
C GLY A 133 -0.66 1.29 7.40
N HIS A 134 -0.41 2.53 7.86
CA HIS A 134 0.25 2.75 9.16
C HIS A 134 -0.71 2.63 10.36
N THR A 135 -0.25 1.92 11.39
CA THR A 135 -0.85 1.81 12.72
C THR A 135 -0.75 3.13 13.51
N ALA A 136 -1.89 3.58 14.04
CA ALA A 136 -2.13 4.37 15.26
C ALA A 136 -1.42 5.72 15.54
N THR A 137 -0.33 6.13 14.89
CA THR A 137 0.34 7.41 15.23
C THR A 137 0.10 8.56 14.25
N ASP A 138 -0.44 8.27 13.07
CA ASP A 138 -0.46 9.26 11.98
C ASP A 138 -1.91 9.61 11.59
N ARG A 139 -2.44 10.71 12.14
CA ARG A 139 -3.82 11.19 11.94
C ARG A 139 -4.10 11.88 10.60
N ALA A 140 -3.30 11.60 9.58
CA ALA A 140 -3.56 11.98 8.20
C ALA A 140 -2.80 11.01 7.31
N GLU A 141 -3.51 10.12 6.62
CA GLU A 141 -3.37 9.85 5.18
C GLU A 141 -4.04 8.54 4.75
N THR A 142 -5.08 8.70 3.94
CA THR A 142 -5.91 7.73 3.20
C THR A 142 -6.31 6.43 3.92
N LEU A 143 -7.22 6.66 4.86
CA LEU A 143 -8.40 5.94 5.38
C LEU A 143 -8.79 4.49 4.98
N LEU A 144 -8.11 3.74 4.10
CA LEU A 144 -8.68 2.45 3.66
C LEU A 144 -8.62 1.35 4.73
N PHE A 145 -7.52 1.26 5.49
CA PHE A 145 -7.34 0.14 6.42
C PHE A 145 -8.19 0.25 7.69
N HIS A 146 -8.42 1.46 8.21
CA HIS A 146 -9.32 1.70 9.34
C HIS A 146 -10.79 1.47 8.97
N LEU A 147 -11.18 1.77 7.73
CA LEU A 147 -12.52 1.44 7.21
C LEU A 147 -12.75 -0.08 7.12
N ILE A 148 -11.73 -0.85 6.70
CA ILE A 148 -11.82 -2.32 6.59
C ILE A 148 -11.87 -2.99 7.96
N ARG A 149 -11.19 -2.47 9.00
CA ARG A 149 -11.26 -3.05 10.35
C ARG A 149 -12.56 -2.71 11.08
N GLY A 150 -13.24 -1.63 10.67
CA GLY A 150 -14.31 -1.03 11.47
C GLY A 150 -13.67 -0.17 12.53
N ALA A 151 -14.12 1.08 12.62
CA ALA A 151 -13.59 2.12 13.48
C ALA A 151 -13.21 1.64 14.89
#